data_AF-A0A087G6U5-F1
#
_entry.id   AF-A0A087G6U5-F1
#
_cell.length_a   1.000
_cell.length_b   1.000
_cell.length_c   1.000
_cell.angle_alpha   90.00
_cell.angle_beta   90.00
_cell.angle_gamma   90.00
#
_symmetry.space_group_name_H-M   'P 1'
#
loop_
_entity.id
_entity.type
_entity.pdbx_description
1 polymer ?
#
loop_
_entity_poly.entity_id
_entity_poly.type
_entity_poly.pdbx_seq_one_letter_code
_entity_poly.pdbx_strand_id
1 'polypeptide(L)'
;MHRIKLVLFVLLFVSLQTQSLSKQLHHDPIIDGVLNRLDSLRLTSSVQESAVKGLLQRLIPTHFHSFEFRIISKDVCGGSSCFVIENYDGSRRIGPEIVIKGTTGVEIASGLHWYLKYKCNAHVSWDKTGGIQIASVPQPGHLPRLASKGILIRRPVPWTYYQNVVTSSYSYVWWGWERWEREIDWMALQGINLPLAFTGQEAIWQKVFKRFNISKEDLDDYFGGPAFLAWARMGNLHAWGGPLSENWLGDQLLLQKQILSRMLELGMTPVLPSFSGNVPSALRKIYPGANITRLDNWNTVDGDPRWCCTYLLNPSDPLFIDIGEAFIKQQIEEYGEITNIYNW
;
A
#
# COMPACT_ATOMS: atom_id res chain seq x y z
N MET A 1 38.97 -53.99 31.02
CA MET A 1 37.77 -54.82 30.79
C MET A 1 36.54 -54.06 31.30
N HIS A 2 35.91 -53.29 30.43
CA HIS A 2 34.77 -52.43 30.78
C HIS A 2 33.45 -53.20 30.77
N ARG A 3 32.68 -53.08 31.86
CA ARG A 3 31.32 -53.62 31.98
C ARG A 3 30.36 -52.68 31.24
N ILE A 4 29.75 -53.22 30.18
CA ILE A 4 28.66 -52.59 29.42
C ILE A 4 27.41 -52.59 30.31
N LYS A 5 26.92 -51.41 30.70
CA LYS A 5 25.56 -51.24 31.23
C LYS A 5 24.65 -50.88 30.06
N LEU A 6 23.75 -51.79 29.73
CA LEU A 6 22.67 -51.60 28.77
C LEU A 6 21.66 -50.61 29.38
N VAL A 7 21.54 -49.41 28.81
CA VAL A 7 20.48 -48.45 29.16
C VAL A 7 19.44 -48.52 28.04
N LEU A 8 18.27 -49.07 28.35
CA LEU A 8 17.08 -48.97 27.50
C LEU A 8 16.62 -47.51 27.45
N PHE A 9 16.73 -46.87 26.29
CA PHE A 9 16.03 -45.61 26.03
C PHE A 9 14.58 -45.91 25.67
N VAL A 10 13.66 -45.71 26.61
CA VAL A 10 12.23 -45.68 26.33
C VAL A 10 11.92 -44.34 25.66
N LEU A 11 11.76 -44.36 24.34
CA LEU A 11 11.23 -43.23 23.58
C LEU A 11 9.73 -43.10 23.88
N LEU A 12 9.38 -42.22 24.81
CA LEU A 12 8.02 -41.71 24.97
C LEU A 12 7.66 -40.92 23.70
N PHE A 13 6.95 -41.58 22.79
CA PHE A 13 6.18 -40.90 21.74
C PHE A 13 5.06 -40.12 22.42
N VAL A 14 5.34 -38.88 22.83
CA VAL A 14 4.29 -37.89 23.01
C VAL A 14 3.81 -37.56 21.61
N SER A 15 2.67 -38.13 21.24
CA SER A 15 1.89 -37.65 20.11
C SER A 15 1.55 -36.19 20.39
N LEU A 16 2.38 -35.27 19.90
CA LEU A 16 1.89 -33.93 19.57
C LEU A 16 0.89 -34.14 18.44
N GLN A 17 -0.36 -34.41 18.82
CA GLN A 17 -1.47 -33.99 18.01
C GLN A 17 -1.25 -32.51 17.78
N THR A 18 -0.79 -32.16 16.58
CA THR A 18 -0.95 -30.82 16.03
C THR A 18 -2.45 -30.60 15.99
N GLN A 19 -3.01 -30.12 17.11
CA GLN A 19 -4.28 -29.45 17.08
C GLN A 19 -4.08 -28.30 16.10
N SER A 20 -4.62 -28.50 14.90
CA SER A 20 -4.94 -27.45 13.96
C SER A 20 -5.50 -26.30 14.77
N LEU A 21 -4.69 -25.26 14.98
CA LEU A 21 -5.17 -23.94 15.37
C LEU A 21 -5.87 -23.33 14.14
N SER A 22 -6.88 -24.02 13.61
CA SER A 22 -8.01 -23.35 12.97
C SER A 22 -8.85 -22.76 14.10
N LYS A 23 -8.31 -21.77 14.81
CA LYS A 23 -9.18 -20.77 15.38
C LYS A 23 -9.88 -20.17 14.17
N GLN A 24 -11.15 -20.48 13.99
CA GLN A 24 -12.04 -19.58 13.25
C GLN A 24 -11.70 -18.20 13.78
N LEU A 25 -11.12 -17.33 12.92
CA LEU A 25 -11.02 -15.93 13.27
C LEU A 25 -12.45 -15.54 13.63
N HIS A 26 -12.71 -15.23 14.90
CA HIS A 26 -13.93 -14.54 15.26
C HIS A 26 -13.85 -13.22 14.51
N HIS A 27 -14.55 -13.16 13.39
CA HIS A 27 -14.61 -11.99 12.55
C HIS A 27 -15.31 -10.89 13.34
N ASP A 28 -14.58 -9.83 13.65
CA ASP A 28 -15.14 -8.63 14.26
C ASP A 28 -16.14 -8.02 13.26
N PRO A 29 -17.43 -7.87 13.61
CA PRO A 29 -18.46 -7.34 12.72
C PRO A 29 -18.09 -5.97 12.12
N ILE A 30 -17.30 -5.17 12.84
CA ILE A 30 -16.81 -3.87 12.37
C ILE A 30 -15.78 -4.08 11.26
N ILE A 31 -14.82 -4.98 11.47
CA ILE A 31 -13.79 -5.30 10.47
C ILE A 31 -14.44 -5.91 9.22
N ASP A 32 -15.40 -6.80 9.39
CA ASP A 32 -16.15 -7.37 8.26
C ASP A 32 -16.95 -6.30 7.51
N GLY A 33 -17.58 -5.36 8.22
CA GLY A 33 -18.27 -4.23 7.62
C GLY A 33 -17.34 -3.37 6.77
N VAL A 34 -16.14 -3.06 7.27
CA VAL A 34 -15.11 -2.31 6.54
C VAL A 34 -14.64 -3.11 5.32
N LEU A 35 -14.35 -4.40 5.48
CA LEU A 35 -13.91 -5.27 4.38
C LEU A 35 -14.97 -5.37 3.28
N ASN A 36 -16.24 -5.54 3.63
CA ASN A 36 -17.34 -5.59 2.68
C ASN A 36 -17.50 -4.26 1.91
N ARG A 37 -17.35 -3.13 2.60
CA ARG A 37 -17.38 -1.81 1.95
C ARG A 37 -16.21 -1.64 0.99
N LEU A 38 -14.99 -1.97 1.41
CA LEU A 38 -13.81 -1.88 0.55
C LEU A 38 -13.89 -2.84 -0.65
N ASP A 39 -14.45 -4.04 -0.44
CA ASP A 39 -14.73 -5.00 -1.50
C ASP A 39 -15.71 -4.41 -2.54
N SER A 40 -16.71 -3.64 -2.10
CA SER A 40 -17.67 -2.97 -3.00
C SER A 40 -17.07 -1.82 -3.83
N LEU A 41 -15.97 -1.24 -3.37
CA LEU A 41 -15.24 -0.19 -4.07
C LEU A 41 -14.25 -0.74 -5.11
N ARG A 42 -14.08 -2.07 -5.19
CA ARG A 42 -13.15 -2.66 -6.14
C ARG A 42 -13.58 -2.43 -7.59
N LEU A 43 -12.60 -2.18 -8.44
CA LEU A 43 -12.79 -2.12 -9.88
C LEU A 43 -13.18 -3.50 -10.42
N THR A 44 -13.80 -3.53 -11.59
CA THR A 44 -14.31 -4.76 -12.22
C THR A 44 -13.21 -5.79 -12.45
N SER A 45 -13.61 -7.06 -12.57
CA SER A 45 -12.69 -8.16 -12.87
C SER A 45 -11.83 -7.90 -14.11
N SER A 46 -12.42 -7.34 -15.17
CA SER A 46 -11.71 -7.06 -16.42
C SER A 46 -10.61 -6.01 -16.25
N VAL A 47 -10.84 -4.97 -15.44
CA VAL A 47 -9.83 -3.95 -15.14
C VAL A 47 -8.67 -4.58 -14.37
N GLN A 48 -8.96 -5.36 -13.33
CA GLN A 48 -7.93 -6.01 -12.53
C GLN A 48 -7.11 -7.04 -13.32
N GLU A 49 -7.78 -7.88 -14.13
CA GLU A 49 -7.09 -8.83 -15.01
C GLU A 49 -6.20 -8.10 -16.03
N SER A 50 -6.66 -6.98 -16.60
CA SER A 50 -5.88 -6.15 -17.53
C SER A 50 -4.68 -5.50 -16.84
N ALA A 51 -4.85 -4.99 -15.62
CA ALA A 51 -3.78 -4.39 -14.83
C ALA A 51 -2.64 -5.39 -14.56
N VAL A 52 -3.00 -6.62 -14.21
CA VAL A 52 -2.01 -7.70 -13.98
C VAL A 52 -1.35 -8.15 -15.30
N LYS A 53 -2.08 -8.14 -16.42
CA LYS A 53 -1.46 -8.32 -17.75
C LYS A 53 -0.46 -7.21 -18.07
N GLY A 54 -0.77 -5.96 -17.73
CA GLY A 54 0.15 -4.83 -17.87
C GLY A 54 1.41 -5.00 -17.03
N LEU A 55 1.25 -5.49 -15.78
CA LEU A 55 2.38 -5.84 -14.92
C LEU A 55 3.24 -6.94 -15.56
N LEU A 56 2.62 -8.02 -16.04
CA LEU A 56 3.32 -9.10 -16.74
C LEU A 56 4.11 -8.58 -17.94
N GLN A 57 3.50 -7.69 -18.74
CA GLN A 57 4.13 -7.07 -19.91
C GLN A 57 5.38 -6.27 -19.52
N ARG A 58 5.36 -5.55 -18.40
CA ARG A 58 6.53 -4.81 -17.89
C ARG A 58 7.59 -5.73 -17.29
N LEU A 59 7.18 -6.83 -16.65
CA LEU A 59 8.08 -7.77 -15.96
C LEU A 59 8.78 -8.73 -16.91
N ILE A 60 8.04 -9.43 -17.77
CA ILE A 60 8.52 -10.47 -18.71
C ILE A 60 7.74 -10.35 -20.04
N PRO A 61 8.04 -9.34 -20.88
CA PRO A 61 7.24 -8.97 -22.06
C PRO A 61 7.04 -10.11 -23.07
N THR A 62 8.02 -11.00 -23.21
CA THR A 62 7.96 -12.15 -24.12
C THR A 62 6.90 -13.19 -23.73
N HIS A 63 6.45 -13.17 -22.48
CA HIS A 63 5.53 -14.15 -21.91
C HIS A 63 4.09 -13.67 -21.82
N PHE A 64 3.76 -12.54 -22.47
CA PHE A 64 2.43 -11.93 -22.42
C PHE A 64 1.29 -12.91 -22.72
N HIS A 65 1.51 -13.86 -23.64
CA HIS A 65 0.53 -14.88 -24.02
C HIS A 65 0.69 -16.21 -23.27
N SER A 66 1.75 -16.39 -22.48
CA SER A 66 2.00 -17.64 -21.72
C SER A 66 1.11 -17.77 -20.49
N PHE A 67 0.47 -16.69 -20.04
CA PHE A 67 -0.36 -16.67 -18.84
C PHE A 67 -1.79 -16.22 -19.14
N GLU A 68 -2.75 -16.88 -18.49
CA GLU A 68 -4.14 -16.43 -18.41
C GLU A 68 -4.47 -16.04 -16.97
N PHE A 69 -5.09 -14.86 -16.81
CA PHE A 69 -5.46 -14.31 -15.52
C PHE A 69 -6.97 -14.26 -15.38
N ARG A 70 -7.49 -14.67 -14.21
CA ARG A 70 -8.92 -14.68 -13.92
C ARG A 70 -9.23 -14.24 -12.50
N ILE A 71 -10.16 -13.31 -12.34
CA ILE A 71 -10.74 -13.01 -11.03
C ILE A 71 -11.78 -14.08 -10.68
N ILE A 72 -11.75 -14.56 -9.44
CA ILE A 72 -12.68 -15.56 -8.91
C ILE A 72 -13.33 -15.08 -7.61
N SER A 73 -14.52 -15.62 -7.30
CA SER A 73 -15.18 -15.36 -6.01
C SER A 73 -14.37 -15.93 -4.84
N LYS A 74 -14.44 -15.26 -3.68
CA LYS A 74 -13.93 -15.77 -2.40
C LYS A 74 -14.54 -17.12 -2.02
N ASP A 75 -15.72 -17.49 -2.53
CA ASP A 75 -16.35 -18.80 -2.26
C ASP A 75 -15.48 -19.96 -2.73
N VAL A 76 -14.80 -19.79 -3.88
CA VAL A 76 -13.82 -20.77 -4.40
C VAL A 76 -12.66 -20.97 -3.41
N CYS A 77 -12.36 -19.93 -2.65
CA CYS A 77 -11.31 -19.89 -1.65
C CYS A 77 -11.80 -20.24 -0.23
N GLY A 78 -13.07 -20.60 -0.04
CA GLY A 78 -13.65 -20.84 1.29
C GLY A 78 -13.83 -19.55 2.11
N GLY A 79 -14.27 -18.47 1.48
CA GLY A 79 -14.58 -17.18 2.11
C GLY A 79 -13.38 -16.26 2.34
N SER A 80 -12.16 -16.71 2.08
CA SER A 80 -10.93 -15.92 2.24
C SER A 80 -10.38 -15.44 0.90
N SER A 81 -9.52 -14.41 0.90
CA SER A 81 -8.74 -14.10 -0.30
C SER A 81 -7.73 -15.21 -0.62
N CYS A 82 -7.58 -15.55 -1.89
CA CYS A 82 -6.61 -16.57 -2.32
C CYS A 82 -6.18 -16.37 -3.76
N PHE A 83 -5.11 -17.08 -4.14
CA PHE A 83 -4.80 -17.34 -5.54
C PHE A 83 -4.72 -18.85 -5.81
N VAL A 84 -5.00 -19.21 -7.05
CA VAL A 84 -4.95 -20.57 -7.57
C VAL A 84 -4.10 -20.59 -8.84
N ILE A 85 -3.15 -21.50 -8.92
CA ILE A 85 -2.31 -21.71 -10.11
C ILE A 85 -2.64 -23.08 -10.68
N GLU A 86 -2.94 -23.13 -11.96
CA GLU A 86 -3.31 -24.35 -12.68
C GLU A 86 -2.51 -24.45 -13.99
N ASN A 87 -2.32 -25.66 -14.49
CA ASN A 87 -1.87 -25.83 -15.86
C ASN A 87 -3.01 -25.48 -16.80
N TYR A 88 -2.72 -24.88 -17.95
CA TYR A 88 -3.71 -24.79 -19.01
C TYR A 88 -3.92 -26.17 -19.65
N ASP A 89 -5.20 -26.57 -19.76
CA ASP A 89 -5.65 -27.86 -20.28
C ASP A 89 -6.07 -27.81 -21.76
N GLY A 90 -6.01 -26.62 -22.39
CA GLY A 90 -6.29 -26.44 -23.82
C GLY A 90 -5.12 -26.76 -24.76
N SER A 91 -5.29 -26.49 -26.06
CA SER A 91 -4.28 -26.80 -27.08
C SER A 91 -3.01 -25.97 -26.90
N ARG A 92 -1.87 -26.65 -26.66
CA ARG A 92 -0.56 -26.02 -26.42
C ARG A 92 0.04 -25.27 -27.62
N ARG A 93 -0.49 -25.50 -28.84
CA ARG A 93 0.03 -24.83 -30.04
C ARG A 93 -0.47 -23.38 -30.15
N ILE A 94 -1.59 -23.06 -29.51
CA ILE A 94 -2.29 -21.78 -29.61
C ILE A 94 -3.00 -21.52 -28.27
N GLY A 95 -2.27 -21.10 -27.24
CA GLY A 95 -2.89 -20.82 -25.94
C GLY A 95 -1.88 -20.57 -24.82
N PRO A 96 -2.36 -20.10 -23.66
CA PRO A 96 -1.53 -19.94 -22.47
C PRO A 96 -1.02 -21.29 -21.97
N GLU A 97 0.01 -21.26 -21.14
CA GLU A 97 0.61 -22.44 -20.53
C GLU A 97 0.13 -22.61 -19.08
N ILE A 98 -0.05 -21.48 -18.39
CA ILE A 98 -0.41 -21.40 -16.97
C ILE A 98 -1.62 -20.49 -16.81
N VAL A 99 -2.58 -20.93 -15.99
CA VAL A 99 -3.72 -20.12 -15.57
C VAL A 99 -3.50 -19.72 -14.12
N ILE A 100 -3.60 -18.42 -13.82
CA ILE A 100 -3.55 -17.90 -12.46
C ILE A 100 -4.86 -17.20 -12.15
N LYS A 101 -5.56 -17.72 -11.16
CA LYS A 101 -6.81 -17.18 -10.66
C LYS A 101 -6.58 -16.50 -9.32
N GLY A 102 -7.29 -15.43 -9.01
CA GLY A 102 -7.19 -14.76 -7.72
C GLY A 102 -8.44 -14.01 -7.35
N THR A 103 -8.63 -13.74 -6.06
CA THR A 103 -9.79 -12.95 -5.60
C THR A 103 -9.67 -11.46 -5.91
N THR A 104 -8.45 -11.00 -6.21
CA THR A 104 -8.11 -9.62 -6.59
C THR A 104 -6.91 -9.63 -7.56
N GLY A 105 -6.60 -8.48 -8.17
CA GLY A 105 -5.40 -8.31 -8.99
C GLY A 105 -4.10 -8.59 -8.21
N VAL A 106 -4.01 -8.11 -6.96
CA VAL A 106 -2.88 -8.41 -6.06
C VAL A 106 -2.69 -9.91 -5.87
N GLU A 107 -3.78 -10.68 -5.79
CA GLU A 107 -3.72 -12.11 -5.53
C GLU A 107 -3.22 -12.85 -6.78
N ILE A 108 -3.69 -12.41 -7.97
CA ILE A 108 -3.17 -12.91 -9.25
C ILE A 108 -1.67 -12.56 -9.38
N ALA A 109 -1.27 -11.32 -9.09
CA ALA A 109 0.14 -10.90 -9.15
C ALA A 109 1.01 -11.67 -8.15
N SER A 110 0.51 -11.93 -6.94
CA SER A 110 1.18 -12.78 -5.94
C SER A 110 1.32 -14.23 -6.42
N GLY A 111 0.30 -14.77 -7.09
CA GLY A 111 0.36 -16.08 -7.73
C GLY A 111 1.37 -16.15 -8.86
N LEU A 112 1.47 -15.10 -9.68
CA LEU A 112 2.50 -14.96 -10.71
C LEU A 112 3.89 -14.94 -10.08
N HIS A 113 4.10 -14.12 -9.04
CA HIS A 113 5.37 -14.07 -8.33
C HIS A 113 5.74 -15.42 -7.71
N TRP A 114 4.78 -16.10 -7.08
CA TRP A 114 4.97 -17.43 -6.52
C TRP A 114 5.42 -18.41 -7.60
N TYR A 115 4.74 -18.42 -8.75
CA TYR A 115 5.09 -19.31 -9.86
C TYR A 115 6.50 -19.02 -10.38
N LEU A 116 6.81 -17.76 -10.67
CA LEU A 116 8.13 -17.36 -11.15
C LEU A 116 9.24 -17.73 -10.16
N LYS A 117 9.01 -17.51 -8.86
CA LYS A 117 9.97 -17.83 -7.80
C LYS A 117 10.20 -19.34 -7.64
N TYR A 118 9.13 -20.12 -7.50
CA TYR A 118 9.24 -21.52 -7.09
C TYR A 118 9.25 -22.51 -8.26
N LYS A 119 8.84 -22.10 -9.45
CA LYS A 119 8.87 -22.95 -10.66
C LYS A 119 9.93 -22.49 -11.65
N CYS A 120 10.19 -21.20 -11.75
CA CYS A 120 11.16 -20.66 -12.71
C CYS A 120 12.46 -20.17 -12.06
N ASN A 121 12.63 -20.32 -10.74
CA ASN A 121 13.80 -19.83 -9.97
C ASN A 121 14.11 -18.34 -10.19
N ALA A 122 13.10 -17.53 -10.49
CA ALA A 122 13.25 -16.10 -10.69
C ALA A 122 13.23 -15.34 -9.34
N HIS A 123 13.77 -14.13 -9.36
CA HIS A 123 13.81 -13.24 -8.20
C HIS A 123 13.40 -11.81 -8.61
N VAL A 124 12.62 -11.15 -7.76
CA VAL A 124 12.19 -9.76 -7.97
C VAL A 124 12.41 -8.96 -6.68
N SER A 125 13.25 -7.94 -6.77
CA SER A 125 13.58 -7.03 -5.68
C SER A 125 13.85 -5.61 -6.21
N TRP A 126 14.15 -4.67 -5.32
CA TRP A 126 14.64 -3.36 -5.73
C TRP A 126 16.01 -3.45 -6.41
N ASP A 127 16.32 -2.49 -7.28
CA ASP A 127 17.58 -2.47 -8.04
C ASP A 127 18.82 -2.60 -7.14
N LYS A 128 18.81 -1.92 -5.97
CA LYS A 128 19.92 -1.97 -5.01
C LYS A 128 20.00 -3.26 -4.18
N THR A 129 18.98 -4.12 -4.22
CA THR A 129 18.93 -5.38 -3.47
C THR A 129 18.93 -6.63 -4.35
N GLY A 130 19.26 -6.47 -5.64
CA GLY A 130 19.40 -7.59 -6.59
C GLY A 130 18.55 -7.44 -7.85
N GLY A 131 17.64 -6.46 -7.88
CA GLY A 131 16.79 -6.14 -9.03
C GLY A 131 15.89 -7.29 -9.47
N ILE A 132 15.55 -7.28 -10.75
CA ILE A 132 14.72 -8.28 -11.42
C ILE A 132 15.64 -9.31 -12.10
N GLN A 133 15.68 -10.53 -11.54
CA GLN A 133 16.46 -11.66 -12.06
C GLN A 133 15.51 -12.72 -12.63
N ILE A 134 15.29 -12.65 -13.93
CA ILE A 134 14.31 -13.47 -14.67
C ILE A 134 14.95 -14.32 -15.77
N ALA A 135 16.29 -14.35 -15.84
CA ALA A 135 17.02 -15.09 -16.88
C ALA A 135 16.78 -16.61 -16.84
N SER A 136 16.37 -17.15 -15.68
CA SER A 136 16.02 -18.56 -15.51
C SER A 136 14.60 -18.90 -15.97
N VAL A 137 13.77 -17.91 -16.32
CA VAL A 137 12.40 -18.16 -16.81
C VAL A 137 12.49 -18.79 -18.21
N PRO A 138 11.97 -20.02 -18.41
CA PRO A 138 12.04 -20.68 -19.71
C PRO A 138 11.28 -19.90 -20.79
N GLN A 139 11.67 -20.10 -22.05
CA GLN A 139 11.00 -19.48 -23.19
C GLN A 139 9.51 -19.87 -23.26
N PRO A 140 8.63 -19.03 -23.83
CA PRO A 140 7.24 -19.40 -24.08
C PRO A 140 7.12 -20.78 -24.76
N GLY A 141 6.16 -21.57 -24.31
CA GLY A 141 5.94 -22.97 -24.69
C GLY A 141 6.71 -24.00 -23.84
N HIS A 142 7.61 -23.55 -22.95
CA HIS A 142 8.45 -24.40 -22.12
C HIS A 142 8.33 -24.10 -20.62
N LEU A 143 7.28 -23.36 -20.19
CA LEU A 143 7.09 -23.05 -18.78
C LEU A 143 6.85 -24.33 -17.95
N PRO A 144 7.45 -24.46 -16.75
CA PRO A 144 7.35 -25.68 -15.96
C PRO A 144 5.92 -25.98 -15.49
N ARG A 145 5.39 -27.15 -15.85
CA ARG A 145 4.05 -27.57 -15.43
C ARG A 145 3.99 -27.88 -13.94
N LEU A 146 2.80 -27.68 -13.35
CA LEU A 146 2.49 -28.17 -12.02
C LEU A 146 2.29 -29.69 -12.05
N ALA A 147 2.79 -30.38 -11.02
CA ALA A 147 2.60 -31.82 -10.86
C ALA A 147 1.18 -32.17 -10.38
N SER A 148 0.54 -31.28 -9.63
CA SER A 148 -0.86 -31.39 -9.19
C SER A 148 -1.81 -30.73 -10.19
N LYS A 149 -3.12 -31.01 -10.05
CA LYS A 149 -4.17 -30.34 -10.84
C LYS A 149 -4.19 -28.82 -10.64
N GLY A 150 -3.79 -28.35 -9.46
CA GLY A 150 -3.59 -26.94 -9.16
C GLY A 150 -2.95 -26.74 -7.79
N ILE A 151 -2.58 -25.50 -7.49
CA ILE A 151 -2.07 -25.05 -6.19
C ILE A 151 -2.97 -23.91 -5.74
N LEU A 152 -3.61 -24.05 -4.58
CA LEU A 152 -4.41 -23.01 -3.94
C LEU A 152 -3.67 -22.49 -2.72
N ILE A 153 -3.43 -21.19 -2.65
CA ILE A 153 -2.79 -20.53 -1.50
C ILE A 153 -3.71 -19.42 -1.00
N ARG A 154 -4.17 -19.57 0.24
CA ARG A 154 -4.97 -18.56 0.95
C ARG A 154 -4.07 -17.50 1.54
N ARG A 155 -4.54 -16.26 1.50
CA ARG A 155 -3.96 -15.16 2.26
C ARG A 155 -4.19 -15.42 3.75
N PRO A 156 -3.16 -15.33 4.62
CA PRO A 156 -3.31 -15.65 6.05
C PRO A 156 -3.97 -14.53 6.87
N VAL A 157 -3.98 -13.30 6.35
CA VAL A 157 -4.52 -12.10 6.99
C VAL A 157 -5.29 -11.27 5.98
N PRO A 158 -6.31 -10.47 6.36
CA PRO A 158 -7.06 -9.66 5.40
C PRO A 158 -6.21 -8.55 4.75
N TRP A 159 -5.27 -7.97 5.50
CA TRP A 159 -4.43 -6.87 5.03
C TRP A 159 -2.94 -7.18 5.20
N THR A 160 -2.19 -6.92 4.14
CA THR A 160 -0.73 -6.85 4.16
C THR A 160 -0.35 -5.40 3.89
N TYR A 161 0.03 -4.71 4.96
CA TYR A 161 0.35 -3.30 4.96
C TYR A 161 1.78 -3.03 4.49
N TYR A 162 2.00 -1.88 3.85
CA TYR A 162 3.34 -1.45 3.44
C TYR A 162 3.53 0.06 3.65
N GLN A 163 4.78 0.41 3.94
CA GLN A 163 5.37 1.74 4.11
C GLN A 163 5.29 2.31 5.53
N ASN A 164 6.29 3.10 5.91
CA ASN A 164 6.22 4.03 7.03
C ASN A 164 5.98 5.45 6.49
N VAL A 165 5.33 6.33 7.24
CA VAL A 165 5.15 7.74 6.86
C VAL A 165 6.48 8.44 6.55
N VAL A 166 7.58 8.07 7.23
CA VAL A 166 8.91 8.66 6.97
C VAL A 166 9.51 8.25 5.63
N THR A 167 9.05 7.14 5.04
CA THR A 167 9.55 6.62 3.77
C THR A 167 9.30 7.60 2.62
N SER A 168 8.23 8.41 2.71
CA SER A 168 7.94 9.44 1.71
C SER A 168 9.06 10.47 1.59
N SER A 169 9.72 10.79 2.70
CA SER A 169 10.82 11.76 2.75
C SER A 169 12.17 11.11 2.49
N TYR A 170 12.42 9.94 3.07
CA TYR A 170 13.73 9.29 2.97
C TYR A 170 13.97 8.55 1.65
N SER A 171 12.91 8.12 0.96
CA SER A 171 13.04 7.28 -0.24
C SER A 171 12.27 7.84 -1.43
N TYR A 172 11.03 8.30 -1.24
CA TYR A 172 10.12 8.55 -2.37
C TYR A 172 10.11 9.99 -2.87
N VAL A 173 10.71 10.93 -2.13
CA VAL A 173 10.58 12.38 -2.41
C VAL A 173 10.92 12.75 -3.85
N TRP A 174 11.90 12.08 -4.48
CA TRP A 174 12.30 12.37 -5.86
C TRP A 174 11.79 11.37 -6.89
N TRP A 175 10.82 10.53 -6.53
CA TRP A 175 10.26 9.54 -7.44
C TRP A 175 9.24 10.17 -8.38
N GLY A 176 9.48 10.04 -9.68
CA GLY A 176 8.47 10.24 -10.71
C GLY A 176 7.59 9.00 -10.91
N TRP A 177 6.64 9.11 -11.85
CA TRP A 177 5.68 8.04 -12.16
C TRP A 177 6.34 6.69 -12.48
N GLU A 178 7.37 6.68 -13.32
CA GLU A 178 8.02 5.42 -13.73
C GLU A 178 8.58 4.60 -12.55
N ARG A 179 9.10 5.29 -11.52
CA ARG A 179 9.60 4.60 -10.32
C ARG A 179 8.45 4.13 -9.43
N TRP A 180 7.38 4.93 -9.32
CA TRP A 180 6.17 4.54 -8.60
C TRP A 180 5.46 3.35 -9.25
N GLU A 181 5.38 3.31 -10.59
CA GLU A 181 4.80 2.18 -11.32
C GLU A 181 5.53 0.88 -10.98
N ARG A 182 6.88 0.89 -10.99
CA ARG A 182 7.70 -0.25 -10.56
C ARG A 182 7.48 -0.63 -9.10
N GLU A 183 7.30 0.35 -8.20
CA GLU A 183 7.02 0.06 -6.79
C GLU A 183 5.66 -0.62 -6.61
N ILE A 184 4.63 -0.13 -7.30
CA ILE A 184 3.27 -0.67 -7.17
C ILE A 184 3.20 -2.07 -7.77
N ASP A 185 3.90 -2.32 -8.89
CA ASP A 185 4.04 -3.67 -9.45
C ASP A 185 4.74 -4.60 -8.44
N TRP A 186 5.83 -4.13 -7.82
CA TRP A 186 6.52 -4.89 -6.78
C TRP A 186 5.60 -5.16 -5.57
N MET A 187 4.85 -4.16 -5.10
CA MET A 187 3.86 -4.31 -4.02
C MET A 187 2.85 -5.42 -4.35
N ALA A 188 2.31 -5.44 -5.57
CA ALA A 188 1.35 -6.45 -6.00
C ALA A 188 1.98 -7.86 -6.04
N LEU A 189 3.20 -8.00 -6.55
CA LEU A 189 3.96 -9.26 -6.56
C LEU A 189 4.23 -9.76 -5.13
N GLN A 190 4.46 -8.87 -4.16
CA GLN A 190 4.65 -9.24 -2.75
C GLN A 190 3.33 -9.45 -1.98
N GLY A 191 2.17 -9.28 -2.62
CA GLY A 191 0.87 -9.45 -1.96
C GLY A 191 0.45 -8.30 -1.05
N ILE A 192 1.07 -7.14 -1.18
CA ILE A 192 0.65 -5.91 -0.48
C ILE A 192 -0.70 -5.47 -1.05
N ASN A 193 -1.68 -5.29 -0.17
CA ASN A 193 -3.01 -4.79 -0.53
C ASN A 193 -3.46 -3.58 0.30
N LEU A 194 -2.64 -3.10 1.25
CA LEU A 194 -2.95 -1.93 2.07
C LEU A 194 -1.75 -0.95 2.13
N PRO A 195 -1.34 -0.33 1.01
CA PRO A 195 -0.24 0.64 1.00
C PRO A 195 -0.66 2.04 1.48
N LEU A 196 0.25 2.77 2.13
CA LEU A 196 0.10 4.22 2.32
C LEU A 196 0.15 4.96 0.96
N ALA A 197 -0.66 6.02 0.83
CA ALA A 197 -0.72 6.88 -0.35
C ALA A 197 -0.77 8.37 0.05
N PHE A 198 0.38 8.91 0.46
CA PHE A 198 0.49 10.26 1.06
C PHE A 198 1.04 11.34 0.09
N THR A 199 1.34 10.98 -1.15
CA THR A 199 1.92 11.89 -2.16
C THR A 199 0.96 13.06 -2.43
N GLY A 200 1.50 14.28 -2.49
CA GLY A 200 0.71 15.47 -2.87
C GLY A 200 -0.33 15.96 -1.87
N GLN A 201 -0.36 15.46 -0.62
CA GLN A 201 -1.37 15.89 0.37
C GLN A 201 -1.30 17.39 0.71
N GLU A 202 -0.15 18.04 0.52
CA GLU A 202 0.00 19.48 0.69
C GLU A 202 -0.88 20.27 -0.29
N ALA A 203 -1.12 19.75 -1.50
CA ALA A 203 -2.03 20.37 -2.47
C ALA A 203 -3.49 20.28 -2.02
N ILE A 204 -3.87 19.22 -1.31
CA ILE A 204 -5.17 19.10 -0.67
C ILE A 204 -5.28 20.11 0.48
N TRP A 205 -4.26 20.20 1.33
CA TRP A 205 -4.22 21.17 2.42
C TRP A 205 -4.30 22.62 1.93
N GLN A 206 -3.59 22.97 0.85
CA GLN A 206 -3.66 24.30 0.26
C GLN A 206 -5.11 24.66 -0.17
N LYS A 207 -5.81 23.71 -0.81
CA LYS A 207 -7.22 23.90 -1.21
C LYS A 207 -8.16 24.03 -0.02
N VAL A 208 -7.95 23.23 1.02
CA VAL A 208 -8.74 23.25 2.26
C VAL A 208 -8.55 24.58 2.98
N PHE A 209 -7.30 24.95 3.29
CA PHE A 209 -7.00 26.14 4.07
C PHE A 209 -7.40 27.44 3.36
N LYS A 210 -7.42 27.46 2.02
CA LYS A 210 -8.02 28.56 1.26
C LYS A 210 -9.50 28.81 1.63
N ARG A 211 -10.27 27.77 1.96
CA ARG A 211 -11.68 27.89 2.43
C ARG A 211 -11.78 28.50 3.83
N PHE A 212 -10.68 28.52 4.59
CA PHE A 212 -10.56 29.10 5.93
C PHE A 212 -9.80 30.44 5.92
N ASN A 213 -9.78 31.13 4.76
CA ASN A 213 -9.13 32.43 4.56
C ASN A 213 -7.62 32.46 4.83
N ILE A 214 -6.95 31.31 4.82
CA ILE A 214 -5.49 31.22 4.88
C ILE A 214 -4.95 31.45 3.47
N SER A 215 -4.08 32.44 3.32
CA SER A 215 -3.42 32.76 2.05
C SER A 215 -2.36 31.71 1.71
N LYS A 216 -1.84 31.78 0.48
CA LYS A 216 -0.71 30.93 0.10
C LYS A 216 0.53 31.29 0.92
N GLU A 217 0.78 32.57 1.10
CA GLU A 217 1.93 33.11 1.82
C GLU A 217 1.88 32.71 3.31
N ASP A 218 0.67 32.59 3.89
CA ASP A 218 0.50 32.03 5.23
C ASP A 218 0.94 30.56 5.35
N LEU A 219 0.95 29.80 4.24
CA LEU A 219 1.36 28.41 4.20
C LEU A 219 2.87 28.22 3.97
N ASP A 220 3.60 29.28 3.59
CA ASP A 220 5.07 29.24 3.47
C ASP A 220 5.73 28.96 4.82
N ASP A 221 5.11 29.39 5.93
CA ASP A 221 5.51 29.07 7.29
C ASP A 221 4.96 27.73 7.79
N TYR A 222 4.09 27.05 7.04
CA TYR A 222 3.45 25.81 7.48
C TYR A 222 4.08 24.55 6.88
N PHE A 223 4.21 24.50 5.55
CA PHE A 223 4.76 23.32 4.89
C PHE A 223 6.27 23.24 5.05
N GLY A 224 6.78 22.04 5.35
CA GLY A 224 8.20 21.76 5.20
C GLY A 224 8.61 21.65 3.74
N GLY A 225 9.92 21.67 3.48
CA GLY A 225 10.48 21.35 2.17
C GLY A 225 10.24 19.89 1.76
N PRO A 226 10.35 19.54 0.47
CA PRO A 226 10.03 18.21 -0.04
C PRO A 226 10.64 17.04 0.76
N ALA A 227 11.92 17.15 1.09
CA ALA A 227 12.66 16.11 1.81
C ALA A 227 12.29 16.00 3.30
N PHE A 228 11.48 16.92 3.83
CA PHE A 228 11.12 16.99 5.26
C PHE A 228 9.62 16.85 5.52
N LEU A 229 8.82 16.61 4.47
CA LEU A 229 7.36 16.56 4.57
C LEU A 229 6.83 15.51 5.55
N ALA A 230 7.51 14.37 5.73
CA ALA A 230 7.07 13.38 6.71
C ALA A 230 6.96 13.97 8.12
N TRP A 231 7.99 14.68 8.58
CA TRP A 231 7.98 15.33 9.91
C TRP A 231 7.06 16.54 9.96
N ALA A 232 6.92 17.26 8.84
CA ALA A 232 5.96 18.37 8.77
C ALA A 232 4.51 17.88 8.95
N ARG A 233 4.13 16.79 8.27
CA ARG A 233 2.80 16.18 8.36
C ARG A 233 2.49 15.67 9.77
N MET A 234 3.48 15.09 10.44
CA MET A 234 3.36 14.63 11.83
C MET A 234 3.38 15.77 12.87
N GLY A 235 3.46 17.04 12.45
CA GLY A 235 3.48 18.19 13.35
C GLY A 235 4.78 18.33 14.14
N ASN A 236 5.90 17.76 13.67
CA ASN A 236 7.17 17.84 14.37
C ASN A 236 7.97 19.11 14.01
N LEU A 237 7.85 19.55 12.75
CA LEU A 237 8.51 20.74 12.23
C LEU A 237 7.60 21.49 11.26
N HIS A 238 7.94 22.73 10.93
CA HIS A 238 7.30 23.50 9.87
C HIS A 238 8.35 24.36 9.14
N ALA A 239 8.04 24.80 7.91
CA ALA A 239 8.83 25.70 7.07
C ALA A 239 10.26 25.26 6.64
N TRP A 240 10.95 24.40 7.40
CA TRP A 240 12.32 23.99 7.10
C TRP A 240 12.46 23.34 5.72
N GLY A 241 13.36 23.89 4.90
CA GLY A 241 13.61 23.45 3.53
C GLY A 241 12.55 23.89 2.51
N GLY A 242 11.53 24.64 2.93
CA GLY A 242 10.51 25.23 2.07
C GLY A 242 10.91 26.63 1.54
N PRO A 243 9.94 27.38 0.97
CA PRO A 243 8.55 26.99 0.73
C PRO A 243 8.39 26.00 -0.44
N LEU A 244 7.22 25.34 -0.51
CA LEU A 244 6.86 24.51 -1.67
C LEU A 244 6.39 25.39 -2.83
N SER A 245 6.85 25.10 -4.06
CA SER A 245 6.39 25.81 -5.26
C SER A 245 5.02 25.29 -5.73
N GLU A 246 4.27 26.12 -6.48
CA GLU A 246 3.01 25.68 -7.09
C GLU A 246 3.21 24.52 -8.06
N ASN A 247 4.31 24.54 -8.82
CA ASN A 247 4.65 23.44 -9.73
C ASN A 247 4.81 22.13 -8.96
N TRP A 248 5.53 22.17 -7.83
CA TRP A 248 5.66 20.99 -6.97
C TRP A 248 4.30 20.47 -6.48
N LEU A 249 3.43 21.35 -5.98
CA LEU A 249 2.10 20.97 -5.51
C LEU A 249 1.25 20.36 -6.63
N GLY A 250 1.27 20.97 -7.82
CA GLY A 250 0.57 20.49 -9.00
C GLY A 250 1.08 19.12 -9.48
N ASP A 251 2.40 18.97 -9.60
CA ASP A 251 3.04 17.74 -10.07
C ASP A 251 2.81 16.58 -9.09
N GLN A 252 2.92 16.84 -7.77
CA GLN A 252 2.68 15.82 -6.75
C GLN A 252 1.20 15.41 -6.68
N LEU A 253 0.26 16.34 -6.90
CA LEU A 253 -1.17 16.02 -6.98
C LEU A 253 -1.47 15.13 -8.19
N LEU A 254 -0.90 15.43 -9.35
CA LEU A 254 -1.06 14.61 -10.55
C LEU A 254 -0.46 13.21 -10.34
N LEU A 255 0.76 13.14 -9.78
CA LEU A 255 1.42 11.88 -9.47
C LEU A 255 0.59 11.02 -8.52
N GLN A 256 0.01 11.61 -7.48
CA GLN A 256 -0.87 10.89 -6.55
C GLN A 256 -2.09 10.29 -7.25
N LYS A 257 -2.72 11.02 -8.19
CA LYS A 257 -3.85 10.47 -8.97
C LYS A 257 -3.43 9.25 -9.79
N GLN A 258 -2.24 9.25 -10.38
CA GLN A 258 -1.70 8.09 -11.10
C GLN A 258 -1.41 6.91 -10.15
N ILE A 259 -0.80 7.18 -8.99
CA ILE A 259 -0.53 6.17 -7.94
C ILE A 259 -1.83 5.51 -7.49
N LEU A 260 -2.83 6.30 -7.09
CA LEU A 260 -4.11 5.80 -6.63
C LEU A 260 -4.81 4.98 -7.71
N SER A 261 -4.85 5.47 -8.97
CA SER A 261 -5.45 4.73 -10.08
C SER A 261 -4.82 3.35 -10.23
N ARG A 262 -3.48 3.25 -10.23
CA ARG A 262 -2.81 1.95 -10.39
C ARG A 262 -2.98 1.03 -9.19
N MET A 263 -2.99 1.57 -7.98
CA MET A 263 -3.29 0.79 -6.76
C MET A 263 -4.69 0.16 -6.86
N LEU A 264 -5.71 0.94 -7.26
CA LEU A 264 -7.08 0.47 -7.42
C LEU A 264 -7.24 -0.52 -8.58
N GLU A 265 -6.58 -0.27 -9.72
CA GLU A 265 -6.49 -1.20 -10.85
C GLU A 265 -5.97 -2.57 -10.44
N LEU A 266 -5.02 -2.64 -9.51
CA LEU A 266 -4.50 -3.91 -9.00
C LEU A 266 -5.32 -4.47 -7.83
N GLY A 267 -6.36 -3.78 -7.37
CA GLY A 267 -7.22 -4.23 -6.27
C GLY A 267 -6.63 -3.97 -4.87
N MET A 268 -5.71 -3.02 -4.75
CA MET A 268 -5.22 -2.52 -3.46
C MET A 268 -6.20 -1.52 -2.85
N THR A 269 -6.17 -1.39 -1.53
CA THR A 269 -6.85 -0.33 -0.78
C THR A 269 -5.82 0.70 -0.33
N PRO A 270 -5.77 1.90 -0.94
CA PRO A 270 -4.86 2.94 -0.47
C PRO A 270 -5.30 3.48 0.89
N VAL A 271 -4.32 3.74 1.77
CA VAL A 271 -4.53 4.48 3.02
C VAL A 271 -4.26 5.95 2.77
N LEU A 272 -5.32 6.76 2.84
CA LEU A 272 -5.26 8.21 2.62
C LEU A 272 -4.97 8.97 3.92
N PRO A 273 -4.42 10.19 3.86
CA PRO A 273 -4.20 11.00 5.05
C PRO A 273 -5.52 11.43 5.71
N SER A 274 -5.49 11.75 7.00
CA SER A 274 -6.56 12.40 7.77
C SER A 274 -6.01 13.54 8.64
N PHE A 275 -6.90 14.41 9.11
CA PHE A 275 -6.54 15.51 9.99
C PHE A 275 -6.32 15.06 11.43
N SER A 276 -5.21 15.49 12.04
CA SER A 276 -4.85 15.24 13.46
C SER A 276 -4.88 16.46 14.36
N GLY A 277 -5.24 17.64 13.83
CA GLY A 277 -5.24 18.90 14.59
C GLY A 277 -4.08 19.85 14.29
N ASN A 278 -3.04 19.42 13.56
CA ASN A 278 -1.92 20.31 13.23
C ASN A 278 -2.35 21.37 12.22
N VAL A 279 -2.15 22.65 12.54
CA VAL A 279 -2.66 23.80 11.77
C VAL A 279 -1.59 24.88 11.56
N PRO A 280 -1.71 25.73 10.51
CA PRO A 280 -0.86 26.89 10.31
C PRO A 280 -0.98 27.91 11.44
N SER A 281 0.12 28.62 11.72
CA SER A 281 0.16 29.71 12.71
C SER A 281 -0.86 30.82 12.40
N ALA A 282 -1.13 31.06 11.12
CA ALA A 282 -2.11 32.04 10.63
C ALA A 282 -3.54 31.77 11.11
N LEU A 283 -3.90 30.50 11.38
CA LEU A 283 -5.24 30.15 11.85
C LEU A 283 -5.59 30.86 13.16
N ARG A 284 -4.61 31.06 14.05
CA ARG A 284 -4.78 31.83 15.31
C ARG A 284 -5.12 33.30 15.08
N LYS A 285 -4.61 33.90 14.00
CA LYS A 285 -4.88 35.30 13.66
C LYS A 285 -6.29 35.46 13.07
N ILE A 286 -6.70 34.50 12.24
CA ILE A 286 -8.00 34.51 11.56
C ILE A 286 -9.13 34.09 12.52
N TYR A 287 -8.87 33.12 13.39
CA TYR A 287 -9.80 32.61 14.40
C TYR A 287 -9.23 32.82 15.81
N PRO A 288 -9.24 34.05 16.34
CA PRO A 288 -8.64 34.36 17.65
C PRO A 288 -9.33 33.67 18.83
N GLY A 289 -10.57 33.19 18.65
CA GLY A 289 -11.30 32.39 19.64
C GLY A 289 -11.00 30.89 19.60
N ALA A 290 -10.26 30.40 18.60
CA ALA A 290 -9.95 28.98 18.48
C ALA A 290 -8.93 28.56 19.55
N ASN A 291 -9.19 27.41 20.18
CA ASN A 291 -8.31 26.83 21.20
C ASN A 291 -7.13 26.12 20.54
N ILE A 292 -6.08 26.88 20.25
CA ILE A 292 -4.87 26.41 19.58
C ILE A 292 -3.67 26.50 20.52
N THR A 293 -3.03 25.36 20.77
CA THR A 293 -1.83 25.26 21.61
C THR A 293 -0.60 25.24 20.73
N ARG A 294 0.43 26.01 21.09
CA ARG A 294 1.76 25.87 20.48
C ARG A 294 2.48 24.72 21.19
N LEU A 295 2.90 23.72 20.43
CA LEU A 295 3.57 22.54 20.95
C LEU A 295 5.02 22.82 21.34
N ASP A 296 5.60 21.92 22.13
CA ASP A 296 7.00 21.96 22.50
C ASP A 296 7.92 21.57 21.34
N ASN A 297 9.22 21.86 21.52
CA ASN A 297 10.24 21.57 20.53
C ASN A 297 10.47 20.05 20.36
N TRP A 298 10.22 19.54 19.16
CA TRP A 298 10.62 18.19 18.75
C TRP A 298 11.99 18.23 18.08
N ASN A 299 13.07 18.29 18.86
CA ASN A 299 14.46 18.21 18.35
C ASN A 299 14.70 18.99 17.03
N THR A 300 14.30 20.26 17.03
CA THR A 300 14.36 21.13 15.84
C THR A 300 15.78 21.25 15.28
N VAL A 301 15.86 21.64 14.01
CA VAL A 301 17.11 21.80 13.26
C VAL A 301 18.03 22.77 13.99
N ASP A 302 19.20 22.26 14.40
CA ASP A 302 20.22 22.98 15.16
C ASP A 302 19.71 23.69 16.43
N GLY A 303 18.58 23.23 17.00
CA GLY A 303 17.96 23.89 18.15
C GLY A 303 17.27 25.22 17.83
N ASP A 304 17.14 25.61 16.55
CA ASP A 304 16.45 26.82 16.13
C ASP A 304 14.92 26.71 16.26
N PRO A 305 14.28 27.49 17.15
CA PRO A 305 12.84 27.42 17.39
C PRO A 305 11.98 28.02 16.27
N ARG A 306 12.59 28.56 15.23
CA ARG A 306 11.91 29.05 14.03
C ARG A 306 11.27 27.94 13.20
N TRP A 307 11.78 26.72 13.27
CA TRP A 307 11.33 25.57 12.46
C TRP A 307 10.56 24.51 13.25
N CYS A 308 10.22 24.81 14.50
CA CYS A 308 9.65 23.86 15.46
C CYS A 308 8.29 24.29 15.96
N CYS A 309 7.76 23.50 16.89
CA CYS A 309 6.78 24.00 17.84
C CYS A 309 5.50 24.42 17.11
N THR A 310 4.97 23.45 16.38
CA THR A 310 3.79 23.62 15.54
C THR A 310 2.55 23.92 16.38
N TYR A 311 1.44 24.21 15.72
CA TYR A 311 0.21 24.63 16.37
C TYR A 311 -0.80 23.49 16.30
N LEU A 312 -1.30 23.07 17.45
CA LEU A 312 -2.29 22.00 17.58
C LEU A 312 -3.64 22.59 17.98
N LEU A 313 -4.62 22.43 17.11
CA LEU A 313 -6.02 22.74 17.39
C LEU A 313 -6.60 21.71 18.36
N ASN A 314 -7.26 22.18 19.41
CA ASN A 314 -7.84 21.31 20.42
C ASN A 314 -8.95 20.43 19.81
N PRO A 315 -8.99 19.11 20.07
CA PRO A 315 -10.02 18.22 19.53
C PRO A 315 -11.46 18.55 19.94
N SER A 316 -11.66 19.33 21.01
CA SER A 316 -12.99 19.82 21.43
C SER A 316 -13.38 21.17 20.82
N ASP A 317 -12.49 21.82 20.07
CA ASP A 317 -12.82 23.03 19.33
C ASP A 317 -13.70 22.66 18.12
N PRO A 318 -14.84 23.34 17.89
CA PRO A 318 -15.70 23.07 16.73
C PRO A 318 -14.96 23.11 15.38
N LEU A 319 -13.95 23.98 15.26
CA LEU A 319 -13.14 24.12 14.06
C LEU A 319 -12.36 22.83 13.71
N PHE A 320 -12.12 21.94 14.69
CA PHE A 320 -11.47 20.66 14.47
C PHE A 320 -12.31 19.77 13.54
N ILE A 321 -13.62 19.73 13.77
CA ILE A 321 -14.56 18.97 12.94
C ILE A 321 -14.68 19.64 11.57
N ASP A 322 -14.83 20.96 11.53
CA ASP A 322 -14.98 21.70 10.27
C ASP A 322 -13.79 21.49 9.33
N ILE A 323 -12.56 21.61 9.84
CA ILE A 323 -11.33 21.40 9.06
C ILE A 323 -11.18 19.93 8.67
N GLY A 324 -11.43 19.00 9.61
CA GLY A 324 -11.34 17.56 9.34
C GLY A 324 -12.31 17.11 8.24
N GLU A 325 -13.56 17.55 8.30
CA GLU A 325 -14.55 17.29 7.26
C GLU A 325 -14.17 17.92 5.93
N ALA A 326 -13.72 19.18 5.94
CA ALA A 326 -13.29 19.87 4.73
C ALA A 326 -12.13 19.13 4.05
N PHE A 327 -11.21 18.56 4.83
CA PHE A 327 -10.10 17.76 4.31
C PHE A 327 -10.57 16.46 3.66
N ILE A 328 -11.44 15.69 4.32
CA ILE A 328 -11.99 14.46 3.73
C ILE A 328 -12.83 14.78 2.48
N LYS A 329 -13.68 15.81 2.52
CA LYS A 329 -14.46 16.26 1.36
C LYS A 329 -13.56 16.66 0.19
N GLN A 330 -12.48 17.41 0.44
CA GLN A 330 -11.54 17.80 -0.61
C GLN A 330 -10.80 16.60 -1.21
N GLN A 331 -10.45 15.58 -0.40
CA GLN A 331 -9.88 14.33 -0.93
C GLN A 331 -10.89 13.58 -1.81
N ILE A 332 -12.16 13.50 -1.40
CA ILE A 332 -13.23 12.86 -2.19
C ILE A 332 -13.46 13.62 -3.50
N GLU A 333 -13.46 14.96 -3.49
CA GLU A 333 -13.55 15.79 -4.70
C GLU A 333 -12.40 15.51 -5.67
N GLU A 334 -11.17 15.30 -5.17
CA GLU A 334 -9.98 15.12 -6.00
C GLU A 334 -9.77 13.70 -6.49
N TYR A 335 -10.12 12.70 -5.67
CA TYR A 335 -9.77 11.30 -5.86
C TYR A 335 -10.98 10.37 -5.99
N GLY A 336 -12.17 10.83 -5.60
CA GLY A 336 -13.36 10.00 -5.44
C GLY A 336 -13.41 9.25 -4.11
N GLU A 337 -14.53 8.57 -3.85
CA GLU A 337 -14.67 7.66 -2.71
C GLU A 337 -13.95 6.33 -2.98
N ILE A 338 -12.66 6.27 -2.67
CA ILE A 338 -11.79 5.13 -3.03
C ILE A 338 -11.34 4.28 -1.84
N THR A 339 -11.57 4.73 -0.60
CA THR A 339 -11.16 4.02 0.61
C THR A 339 -12.00 4.44 1.82
N ASN A 340 -11.93 3.65 2.88
CA ASN A 340 -12.43 3.97 4.22
C ASN A 340 -11.34 3.91 5.28
N ILE A 341 -10.08 3.77 4.86
CA ILE A 341 -8.94 3.65 5.76
C ILE A 341 -8.11 4.91 5.64
N TYR A 342 -8.03 5.64 6.74
CA TYR A 342 -7.30 6.90 6.85
C TYR A 342 -6.26 6.81 7.96
N ASN A 343 -5.15 7.53 7.80
CA ASN A 343 -4.10 7.66 8.79
C ASN A 343 -3.66 9.13 8.90
N TRP A 344 -3.31 9.60 10.09
CA TRP A 344 -2.97 10.99 10.33
C TRP A 344 -1.47 11.21 10.55
#